data_AF-A0AAV5ATK8-F1
#
_entry.id   AF-A0AAV5ATK8-F1
#
_cell.length_a   1.000
_cell.length_b   1.000
_cell.length_c   1.000
_cell.angle_alpha   90.00
_cell.angle_beta   90.00
_cell.angle_gamma   90.00
#
_symmetry.space_group_name_H-M   'P 1'
#
loop_
_entity.id
_entity.type
_entity.pdbx_description
1 polymer ?
#
loop_
_entity_poly.entity_id
_entity_poly.type
_entity_poly.pdbx_seq_one_letter_code
_entity_poly.pdbx_strand_id
1 'polypeptide(L)'
;MQRIKDYFKDLNINTDRLLPEEIDIINDWYTNYSKFDRNVHLFDAEEIKIYKEHIKFLKEEYENLSFFDDFWLFSADEDSNCAGIMTKGSMRGWIFFISEEFLVKPVFRTLENFYQKVKSEEITNVSAFGIQSVDFQNKHRTANELNTDNQVFDELLQKIHHTENKHDRYLYMETLITITPPDRLGELTQFLFSEDYWHTSQILEVFDFYNHHKNNDLLYKLGKEKSEFRKKLKQMGIQPQRQFLWWEKW
;
A
#
# COMPACT_ATOMS: atom_id res chain seq x y z
N MET A 1 -28.53 -27.56 -9.95
CA MET A 1 -28.35 -26.12 -10.26
C MET A 1 -27.94 -25.46 -8.95
N GLN A 2 -26.66 -25.19 -8.76
CA GLN A 2 -26.18 -24.49 -7.55
C GLN A 2 -26.86 -23.12 -7.53
N ARG A 3 -27.50 -22.73 -6.43
CA ARG A 3 -28.07 -21.38 -6.30
C ARG A 3 -26.88 -20.41 -6.31
N ILE A 4 -26.82 -19.53 -7.32
CA ILE A 4 -25.83 -18.44 -7.33
C ILE A 4 -26.09 -17.64 -6.07
N LYS A 5 -25.10 -17.62 -5.16
CA LYS A 5 -25.18 -16.82 -3.95
C LYS A 5 -24.89 -15.37 -4.34
N ASP A 6 -25.54 -14.44 -3.66
CA ASP A 6 -25.36 -13.01 -3.92
C ASP A 6 -24.91 -12.38 -2.60
N TYR A 7 -23.60 -12.18 -2.47
CA TYR A 7 -22.95 -11.68 -1.25
C TYR A 7 -23.60 -10.40 -0.74
N PHE A 8 -23.88 -9.47 -1.66
CA PHE A 8 -24.40 -8.17 -1.33
C PHE A 8 -25.86 -8.23 -0.92
N LYS A 9 -26.69 -9.03 -1.60
CA LYS A 9 -28.08 -9.24 -1.20
C LYS A 9 -28.20 -10.01 0.11
N ASP A 10 -27.41 -11.07 0.27
CA ASP A 10 -27.46 -11.97 1.41
C ASP A 10 -27.01 -11.25 2.71
N LEU A 11 -26.08 -10.30 2.61
CA LEU A 11 -25.59 -9.50 3.73
C LEU A 11 -26.13 -8.06 3.77
N ASN A 12 -27.09 -7.72 2.89
CA ASN A 12 -27.69 -6.39 2.79
C ASN A 12 -26.65 -5.24 2.70
N ILE A 13 -25.66 -5.42 1.83
CA ILE A 13 -24.57 -4.47 1.60
C ILE A 13 -24.91 -3.57 0.42
N ASN A 14 -24.73 -2.25 0.58
CA ASN A 14 -24.89 -1.30 -0.51
C ASN A 14 -23.73 -1.41 -1.53
N THR A 15 -24.06 -1.56 -2.81
CA THR A 15 -23.15 -1.69 -3.94
C THR A 15 -22.90 -0.40 -4.73
N ASP A 16 -23.51 0.73 -4.39
CA ASP A 16 -23.49 1.99 -5.17
C ASP A 16 -22.08 2.52 -5.50
N ARG A 17 -21.07 2.09 -4.73
CA ARG A 17 -19.67 2.51 -4.90
C ARG A 17 -18.85 1.55 -5.78
N LEU A 18 -19.39 0.38 -6.10
CA LEU A 18 -18.73 -0.67 -6.85
C LEU A 18 -19.19 -0.70 -8.30
N LEU A 19 -18.30 -1.12 -9.19
CA LEU A 19 -18.63 -1.36 -10.58
C LEU A 19 -19.30 -2.75 -10.73
N PRO A 20 -20.12 -2.96 -11.77
CA PRO A 20 -20.75 -4.26 -12.03
C PRO A 20 -19.75 -5.42 -12.07
N GLU A 21 -18.60 -5.21 -12.70
CA GLU A 21 -17.57 -6.26 -12.83
C GLU A 21 -16.97 -6.64 -11.47
N GLU A 22 -16.89 -5.70 -10.54
CA GLU A 22 -16.39 -5.96 -9.19
C GLU A 22 -17.41 -6.70 -8.35
N ILE A 23 -18.69 -6.34 -8.48
CA ILE A 23 -19.80 -7.06 -7.86
C ILE A 23 -19.81 -8.51 -8.33
N ASP A 24 -19.61 -8.74 -9.63
CA ASP A 24 -19.57 -10.09 -10.21
C ASP A 24 -18.39 -10.90 -9.66
N ILE A 25 -17.19 -10.31 -9.54
CA ILE A 25 -16.02 -10.99 -8.95
C ILE A 25 -16.27 -11.37 -7.48
N ILE A 26 -16.82 -10.47 -6.68
CA ILE A 26 -17.10 -10.75 -5.27
C ILE A 26 -18.18 -11.84 -5.12
N ASN A 27 -19.22 -11.81 -5.97
CA ASN A 27 -20.24 -12.85 -5.98
C ASN A 27 -19.70 -14.22 -6.44
N ASP A 28 -18.77 -14.25 -7.40
CA ASP A 28 -18.04 -15.47 -7.78
C ASP A 28 -17.23 -16.00 -6.60
N TRP A 29 -16.48 -15.13 -5.91
CA TRP A 29 -15.73 -15.53 -4.70
C TRP A 29 -16.68 -16.12 -3.65
N TYR A 30 -17.74 -15.42 -3.28
CA TYR A 30 -18.70 -15.87 -2.26
C TYR A 30 -19.41 -17.18 -2.61
N THR A 31 -19.64 -17.44 -3.90
CA THR A 31 -20.26 -18.68 -4.37
C THR A 31 -19.31 -19.87 -4.25
N ASN A 32 -18.01 -19.65 -4.48
CA ASN A 32 -17.03 -20.75 -4.61
C ASN A 32 -16.19 -21.01 -3.36
N TYR A 33 -16.00 -20.01 -2.49
CA TYR A 33 -15.13 -20.13 -1.31
C TYR A 33 -15.78 -19.53 -0.07
N SER A 34 -15.60 -20.21 1.06
CA SER A 34 -15.94 -19.74 2.40
C SER A 34 -14.69 -19.48 3.23
N LYS A 35 -14.87 -18.88 4.42
CA LYS A 35 -13.80 -18.70 5.42
C LYS A 35 -13.18 -20.00 5.94
N PHE A 36 -13.84 -21.14 5.70
CA PHE A 36 -13.29 -22.45 6.06
C PHE A 36 -12.48 -23.08 4.91
N ASP A 37 -12.58 -22.54 3.69
CA ASP A 37 -11.87 -23.03 2.51
C ASP A 37 -10.55 -22.26 2.26
N ARG A 38 -10.47 -21.02 2.75
CA ARG A 38 -9.40 -20.07 2.48
C ARG A 38 -9.13 -19.21 3.72
N ASN A 39 -7.85 -18.99 4.03
CA ASN A 39 -7.46 -18.05 5.09
C ASN A 39 -7.87 -16.61 4.71
N VAL A 40 -7.57 -16.20 3.47
CA VAL A 40 -8.11 -14.94 2.93
C VAL A 40 -9.54 -15.16 2.47
N HIS A 41 -10.49 -14.46 3.08
CA HIS A 41 -11.92 -14.68 2.86
C HIS A 41 -12.70 -13.37 2.84
N LEU A 42 -13.90 -13.41 2.25
CA LEU A 42 -14.85 -12.30 2.30
C LEU A 42 -15.44 -12.18 3.70
N PHE A 43 -15.67 -10.95 4.15
CA PHE A 43 -16.27 -10.71 5.46
C PHE A 43 -17.62 -11.41 5.62
N ASP A 44 -17.87 -11.95 6.79
CA ASP A 44 -19.21 -12.31 7.22
C ASP A 44 -19.95 -11.11 7.84
N ALA A 45 -21.20 -11.35 8.27
CA ALA A 45 -22.05 -10.31 8.84
C ALA A 45 -21.46 -9.67 10.12
N GLU A 46 -20.72 -10.44 10.91
CA GLU A 46 -20.11 -9.98 12.16
C GLU A 46 -18.88 -9.12 11.85
N GLU A 47 -18.01 -9.58 10.95
CA GLU A 47 -16.82 -8.87 10.51
C GLU A 47 -17.16 -7.53 9.84
N ILE A 48 -18.21 -7.50 8.99
CA ILE A 48 -18.71 -6.25 8.41
C ILE A 48 -19.05 -5.22 9.50
N LYS A 49 -19.65 -5.66 10.61
CA LYS A 49 -20.01 -4.77 11.71
C LYS A 49 -18.76 -4.28 12.45
N ILE A 50 -17.87 -5.21 12.81
CA ILE A 50 -16.63 -4.91 13.53
C ILE A 50 -15.81 -3.88 12.74
N TYR A 51 -15.52 -4.15 11.47
CA TYR A 51 -14.66 -3.28 10.68
C TYR A 51 -15.30 -1.93 10.35
N LYS A 52 -16.63 -1.85 10.22
CA LYS A 52 -17.33 -0.55 10.09
C LYS A 52 -17.20 0.30 11.34
N GLU A 53 -17.41 -0.29 12.52
CA GLU A 53 -17.26 0.42 13.80
C GLU A 53 -15.81 0.84 14.02
N HIS A 54 -14.88 -0.02 13.62
CA HIS A 54 -13.45 0.22 13.76
C HIS A 54 -12.95 1.35 12.85
N ILE A 55 -13.28 1.35 11.55
CA ILE A 55 -12.95 2.47 10.66
C ILE A 55 -13.58 3.77 11.14
N LYS A 56 -14.83 3.72 11.65
CA LYS A 56 -15.46 4.90 12.24
C LYS A 56 -14.64 5.45 13.41
N PHE A 57 -14.22 4.59 14.34
CA PHE A 57 -13.38 4.96 15.46
C PHE A 57 -12.07 5.61 15.00
N LEU A 58 -11.35 5.01 14.04
CA LEU A 58 -10.10 5.56 13.53
C LEU A 58 -10.29 6.95 12.93
N LYS A 59 -11.37 7.15 12.17
CA LYS A 59 -11.66 8.46 11.60
C LYS A 59 -11.89 9.51 12.69
N GLU A 60 -12.55 9.14 13.78
CA GLU A 60 -12.80 10.03 14.91
C GLU A 60 -11.52 10.34 15.69
N GLU A 61 -10.69 9.33 15.96
CA GLU A 61 -9.42 9.49 16.69
C GLU A 61 -8.35 10.25 15.89
N TYR A 62 -8.27 10.02 14.58
CA TYR A 62 -7.24 10.59 13.69
C TYR A 62 -7.72 11.82 12.91
N GLU A 63 -8.46 12.70 13.58
CA GLU A 63 -8.82 14.05 13.07
C GLU A 63 -9.60 14.03 11.74
N ASN A 64 -10.61 13.15 11.63
CA ASN A 64 -11.41 12.92 10.41
C ASN A 64 -10.56 12.44 9.22
N LEU A 65 -9.86 11.32 9.44
CA LEU A 65 -9.03 10.65 8.44
C LEU A 65 -9.83 10.39 7.13
N SER A 66 -9.53 11.19 6.10
CA SER A 66 -10.26 11.18 4.83
C SER A 66 -9.77 10.10 3.87
N PHE A 67 -8.55 9.57 4.07
CA PHE A 67 -7.97 8.52 3.25
C PHE A 67 -8.91 7.32 3.08
N PHE A 68 -9.60 6.92 4.16
CA PHE A 68 -10.52 5.78 4.15
C PHE A 68 -11.92 6.09 3.57
N ASP A 69 -12.23 7.35 3.24
CA ASP A 69 -13.55 7.71 2.72
C ASP A 69 -13.86 6.97 1.43
N ASP A 70 -12.85 6.70 0.60
CA ASP A 70 -12.99 6.06 -0.69
C ASP A 70 -12.78 4.55 -0.67
N PHE A 71 -12.54 3.95 0.51
CA PHE A 71 -12.38 2.51 0.64
C PHE A 71 -13.70 1.78 0.81
N TRP A 72 -13.77 0.61 0.19
CA TRP A 72 -14.69 -0.45 0.57
C TRP A 72 -13.89 -1.65 1.06
N LEU A 73 -13.97 -1.93 2.37
CA LEU A 73 -13.36 -3.12 2.97
C LEU A 73 -14.23 -4.34 2.73
N PHE A 74 -13.63 -5.47 2.38
CA PHE A 74 -14.41 -6.63 1.96
C PHE A 74 -13.83 -7.99 2.29
N SER A 75 -12.58 -8.07 2.73
CA SER A 75 -11.92 -9.35 3.00
C SER A 75 -10.96 -9.24 4.18
N ALA A 76 -10.80 -10.33 4.92
CA ALA A 76 -9.86 -10.47 6.03
C ALA A 76 -9.03 -11.75 5.92
N ASP A 77 -7.98 -11.83 6.75
CA ASP A 77 -7.30 -13.07 7.14
C ASP A 77 -7.53 -13.41 8.63
N GLU A 78 -7.00 -14.56 9.07
CA GLU A 78 -7.06 -15.02 10.47
C GLU A 78 -6.38 -14.07 11.47
N ASP A 79 -5.45 -13.23 11.01
CA ASP A 79 -4.68 -12.28 11.83
C ASP A 79 -5.36 -10.90 11.90
N SER A 80 -6.65 -10.83 11.55
CA SER A 80 -7.46 -9.59 11.56
C SER A 80 -6.97 -8.49 10.61
N ASN A 81 -6.09 -8.80 9.65
CA ASN A 81 -5.72 -7.88 8.58
C ASN A 81 -6.82 -7.83 7.53
N CYS A 82 -6.96 -6.70 6.85
CA CYS A 82 -8.03 -6.44 5.90
C CYS A 82 -7.54 -6.09 4.50
N ALA A 83 -8.32 -6.50 3.51
CA ALA A 83 -8.22 -5.98 2.14
C ALA A 83 -9.39 -5.04 1.85
N GLY A 84 -9.06 -3.93 1.21
CA GLY A 84 -10.01 -2.94 0.74
C GLY A 84 -9.74 -2.54 -0.69
N ILE A 85 -10.81 -2.17 -1.40
CA ILE A 85 -10.73 -1.62 -2.76
C ILE A 85 -11.00 -0.12 -2.73
N MET A 86 -10.19 0.63 -3.46
CA MET A 86 -10.44 2.04 -3.69
C MET A 86 -11.60 2.22 -4.68
N THR A 87 -12.67 2.88 -4.26
CA THR A 87 -13.92 3.01 -5.02
C THR A 87 -14.05 4.31 -5.80
N LYS A 88 -13.10 5.25 -5.65
CA LYS A 88 -13.06 6.54 -6.35
C LYS A 88 -11.63 7.02 -6.57
N GLY A 89 -11.49 8.12 -7.32
CA GLY A 89 -10.22 8.79 -7.57
C GLY A 89 -9.33 8.07 -8.58
N SER A 90 -8.09 8.54 -8.73
CA SER A 90 -7.09 7.98 -9.66
C SER A 90 -6.63 6.57 -9.32
N MET A 91 -6.76 6.17 -8.06
CA MET A 91 -6.44 4.82 -7.57
C MET A 91 -7.63 3.86 -7.66
N ARG A 92 -8.73 4.23 -8.34
CA ARG A 92 -9.94 3.40 -8.47
C ARG A 92 -9.61 1.96 -8.89
N GLY A 93 -10.15 0.99 -8.15
CA GLY A 93 -9.96 -0.44 -8.40
C GLY A 93 -8.71 -1.05 -7.77
N TRP A 94 -7.80 -0.22 -7.23
CA TRP A 94 -6.62 -0.71 -6.53
C TRP A 94 -7.00 -1.35 -5.20
N ILE A 95 -6.33 -2.44 -4.88
CA ILE A 95 -6.47 -3.19 -3.64
C ILE A 95 -5.38 -2.76 -2.68
N PHE A 96 -5.78 -2.43 -1.46
CA PHE A 96 -4.87 -2.15 -0.36
C PHE A 96 -5.05 -3.17 0.73
N PHE A 97 -3.93 -3.52 1.35
CA PHE A 97 -3.90 -4.28 2.59
C PHE A 97 -3.75 -3.32 3.76
N ILE A 98 -4.47 -3.60 4.82
CA ILE A 98 -4.58 -2.80 6.03
C ILE A 98 -4.32 -3.75 7.19
N SER A 99 -3.22 -3.55 7.91
CA SER A 99 -2.91 -4.38 9.07
C SER A 99 -3.80 -4.05 10.27
N GLU A 100 -3.77 -4.90 11.29
CA GLU A 100 -4.37 -4.58 12.61
C GLU A 100 -3.81 -3.27 13.22
N GLU A 101 -2.54 -2.95 12.93
CA GLU A 101 -1.89 -1.69 13.32
C GLU A 101 -2.16 -0.51 12.36
N PHE A 102 -3.08 -0.67 11.40
CA PHE A 102 -3.47 0.34 10.39
C PHE A 102 -2.38 0.76 9.43
N LEU A 103 -1.42 -0.11 9.18
CA LEU A 103 -0.47 0.14 8.11
C LEU A 103 -1.14 -0.22 6.80
N VAL A 104 -1.16 0.75 5.89
CA VAL A 104 -1.95 0.68 4.67
C VAL A 104 -1.02 0.67 3.48
N LYS A 105 -1.16 -0.34 2.62
CA LYS A 105 -0.27 -0.50 1.47
C LYS A 105 -1.02 -0.93 0.22
N PRO A 106 -0.84 -0.25 -0.93
CA PRO A 106 -1.35 -0.73 -2.20
C PRO A 106 -0.59 -1.99 -2.63
N VAL A 107 -1.33 -3.03 -3.04
CA VAL A 107 -0.77 -4.34 -3.38
C VAL A 107 -1.14 -4.81 -4.78
N PHE A 108 -2.37 -4.54 -5.24
CA PHE A 108 -2.84 -4.91 -6.58
C PHE A 108 -3.50 -3.73 -7.28
N ARG A 109 -3.33 -3.63 -8.59
CA ARG A 109 -3.99 -2.60 -9.42
C ARG A 109 -5.45 -2.93 -9.72
N THR A 110 -5.85 -4.19 -9.60
CA THR A 110 -7.24 -4.63 -9.86
C THR A 110 -7.71 -5.70 -8.87
N LEU A 111 -9.02 -5.70 -8.62
CA LEU A 111 -9.68 -6.76 -7.86
C LEU A 111 -9.54 -8.14 -8.53
N GLU A 112 -9.56 -8.16 -9.87
CA GLU A 112 -9.39 -9.40 -10.64
C GLU A 112 -8.04 -10.06 -10.35
N ASN A 113 -6.93 -9.31 -10.42
CA ASN A 113 -5.59 -9.82 -10.13
C ASN A 113 -5.50 -10.37 -8.70
N PHE A 114 -6.03 -9.62 -7.74
CA PHE A 114 -6.06 -10.04 -6.34
C PHE A 114 -6.84 -11.35 -6.19
N TYR A 115 -8.05 -11.42 -6.73
CA TYR A 115 -8.90 -12.60 -6.63
C TYR A 115 -8.25 -13.82 -7.29
N GLN A 116 -7.65 -13.69 -8.48
CA GLN A 116 -6.95 -14.81 -9.12
C GLN A 116 -5.81 -15.36 -8.26
N LYS A 117 -5.04 -14.48 -7.60
CA LYS A 117 -3.97 -14.89 -6.69
C LYS A 117 -4.51 -15.61 -5.45
N VAL A 118 -5.62 -15.14 -4.86
CA VAL A 118 -6.31 -15.84 -3.77
C VAL A 118 -6.82 -17.21 -4.23
N LYS A 119 -7.43 -17.31 -5.42
CA LYS A 119 -7.90 -18.59 -5.99
C LYS A 119 -6.76 -19.60 -6.14
N SER A 120 -5.61 -19.12 -6.60
CA SER A 120 -4.41 -19.94 -6.82
C SER A 120 -3.60 -20.24 -5.55
N GLU A 121 -4.01 -19.72 -4.39
CA GLU A 121 -3.30 -19.85 -3.10
C GLU A 121 -1.89 -19.24 -3.09
N GLU A 122 -1.57 -18.35 -4.05
CA GLU A 122 -0.34 -17.56 -4.00
C GLU A 122 -0.38 -16.53 -2.86
N ILE A 123 -1.59 -16.09 -2.50
CA ILE A 123 -1.84 -15.23 -1.34
C ILE A 123 -2.67 -16.02 -0.34
N THR A 124 -2.08 -16.25 0.83
CA THR A 124 -2.74 -16.92 1.95
C THR A 124 -2.88 -16.03 3.17
N ASN A 125 -2.41 -14.78 3.13
CA ASN A 125 -2.62 -13.79 4.19
C ASN A 125 -2.74 -12.38 3.59
N VAL A 126 -3.31 -11.47 4.36
CA VAL A 126 -3.53 -10.06 4.01
C VAL A 126 -2.59 -9.16 4.81
N SER A 127 -1.38 -9.63 5.09
CA SER A 127 -0.40 -8.85 5.85
C SER A 127 0.26 -7.78 4.97
N ALA A 128 0.21 -6.54 5.43
CA ALA A 128 0.93 -5.43 4.79
C ALA A 128 2.47 -5.59 4.82
N PHE A 129 2.99 -6.41 5.75
CA PHE A 129 4.43 -6.61 5.98
C PHE A 129 5.04 -7.84 5.30
N GLY A 130 4.21 -8.81 4.90
CA GLY A 130 4.68 -10.08 4.32
C GLY A 130 4.73 -10.09 2.80
N ILE A 131 4.01 -9.19 2.15
CA ILE A 131 3.82 -9.22 0.70
C ILE A 131 4.67 -8.13 0.05
N GLN A 132 5.65 -8.58 -0.73
CA GLN A 132 6.23 -7.74 -1.77
C GLN A 132 5.06 -7.37 -2.68
N SER A 133 4.77 -6.07 -2.77
CA SER A 133 3.65 -5.56 -3.55
C SER A 133 3.84 -6.00 -5.00
N VAL A 134 3.20 -7.09 -5.43
CA VAL A 134 3.57 -7.80 -6.66
C VAL A 134 3.41 -6.89 -7.88
N ASP A 135 2.40 -6.02 -7.83
CA ASP A 135 2.12 -5.08 -8.91
C ASP A 135 3.04 -3.85 -8.85
N PHE A 136 3.34 -3.32 -7.66
CA PHE A 136 4.05 -2.03 -7.53
C PHE A 136 5.56 -2.19 -7.28
N GLN A 137 6.03 -3.20 -6.56
CA GLN A 137 7.45 -3.53 -6.44
C GLN A 137 7.92 -4.45 -7.59
N ASN A 138 7.72 -3.98 -8.82
CA ASN A 138 8.07 -4.69 -10.04
C ASN A 138 8.96 -3.80 -10.93
N LYS A 139 10.12 -4.33 -11.36
CA LYS A 139 11.05 -3.65 -12.28
C LYS A 139 10.54 -3.59 -13.72
N HIS A 140 9.54 -4.38 -14.06
CA HIS A 140 9.01 -4.57 -15.40
C HIS A 140 7.51 -4.22 -15.44
N ARG A 141 7.20 -2.94 -15.21
CA ARG A 141 5.84 -2.41 -15.38
C ARG A 141 5.56 -2.13 -16.86
N THR A 142 4.33 -2.39 -17.29
CA THR A 142 3.86 -2.05 -18.63
C THR A 142 3.74 -0.54 -18.83
N ALA A 143 3.68 -0.08 -20.08
CA ALA A 143 3.53 1.34 -20.38
C ALA A 143 2.24 1.94 -19.79
N ASN A 144 1.14 1.18 -19.80
CA ASN A 144 -0.12 1.63 -19.22
C ASN A 144 -0.03 1.76 -17.69
N GLU A 145 0.58 0.79 -17.02
CA GLU A 145 0.81 0.86 -15.57
C GLU A 145 1.70 2.05 -15.20
N LEU A 146 2.79 2.29 -15.94
CA LEU A 146 3.66 3.44 -15.70
C LEU A 146 2.94 4.77 -15.91
N ASN A 147 2.03 4.85 -16.90
CA ASN A 147 1.24 6.05 -17.13
C ASN A 147 0.27 6.32 -15.96
N THR A 148 -0.43 5.29 -15.49
CA THR A 148 -1.32 5.40 -14.32
C THR A 148 -0.53 5.72 -13.05
N ASP A 149 0.58 5.01 -12.80
CA ASP A 149 1.42 5.22 -11.63
C ASP A 149 1.98 6.65 -11.60
N ASN A 150 2.41 7.20 -12.75
CA ASN A 150 2.87 8.59 -12.84
C ASN A 150 1.75 9.60 -12.55
N GLN A 151 0.55 9.38 -13.08
CA GLN A 151 -0.59 10.26 -12.78
C GLN A 151 -0.91 10.24 -11.28
N VAL A 152 -1.02 9.04 -10.69
CA VAL A 152 -1.31 8.89 -9.26
C VAL A 152 -0.18 9.49 -8.42
N PHE A 153 1.08 9.34 -8.83
CA PHE A 153 2.22 9.94 -8.16
C PHE A 153 2.10 11.46 -8.07
N ASP A 154 1.75 12.13 -9.18
CA ASP A 154 1.60 13.59 -9.20
C ASP A 154 0.44 14.05 -8.30
N GLU A 155 -0.68 13.34 -8.32
CA GLU A 155 -1.83 13.63 -7.45
C GLU A 155 -1.49 13.42 -5.97
N LEU A 156 -0.81 12.33 -5.62
CA LEU A 156 -0.38 12.07 -4.24
C LEU A 156 0.63 13.10 -3.77
N LEU A 157 1.58 13.52 -4.62
CA LEU A 157 2.54 14.56 -4.28
C LEU A 157 1.82 15.89 -3.97
N GLN A 158 0.83 16.26 -4.78
CA GLN A 158 -0.02 17.42 -4.50
C GLN A 158 -0.76 17.27 -3.17
N LYS A 159 -1.39 16.11 -2.90
CA LYS A 159 -2.07 15.86 -1.63
C LYS A 159 -1.12 15.99 -0.44
N ILE A 160 0.06 15.38 -0.50
CA ILE A 160 1.06 15.43 0.58
C ILE A 160 1.42 16.88 0.96
N HIS A 161 1.56 17.77 -0.03
CA HIS A 161 1.91 19.17 0.22
C HIS A 161 0.75 20.04 0.72
N HIS A 162 -0.51 19.67 0.44
CA HIS A 162 -1.68 20.50 0.75
C HIS A 162 -2.57 19.93 1.86
N THR A 163 -2.36 18.67 2.27
CA THR A 163 -3.13 18.04 3.35
C THR A 163 -2.60 18.50 4.72
N GLU A 164 -3.48 19.13 5.49
CA GLU A 164 -3.20 19.57 6.87
C GLU A 164 -3.21 18.40 7.86
N ASN A 165 -4.14 17.45 7.70
CA ASN A 165 -4.22 16.26 8.55
C ASN A 165 -2.94 15.41 8.38
N LYS A 166 -2.14 15.33 9.44
CA LYS A 166 -0.84 14.64 9.42
C LYS A 166 -0.98 13.14 9.18
N HIS A 167 -2.09 12.52 9.57
CA HIS A 167 -2.34 11.09 9.42
C HIS A 167 -2.72 10.75 7.98
N ASP A 168 -3.57 11.57 7.34
CA ASP A 168 -3.83 11.44 5.90
C ASP A 168 -2.55 11.64 5.10
N ARG A 169 -1.77 12.67 5.43
CA ARG A 169 -0.48 12.95 4.79
C ARG A 169 0.49 11.78 4.93
N TYR A 170 0.53 11.13 6.09
CA TYR A 170 1.32 9.91 6.32
C TYR A 170 0.90 8.80 5.36
N LEU A 171 -0.40 8.48 5.28
CA LEU A 171 -0.91 7.42 4.39
C LEU A 171 -0.68 7.73 2.91
N TYR A 172 -0.82 8.99 2.49
CA TYR A 172 -0.49 9.41 1.12
C TYR A 172 1.00 9.24 0.82
N MET A 173 1.87 9.51 1.79
CA MET A 173 3.31 9.37 1.64
C MET A 173 3.74 7.91 1.56
N GLU A 174 3.22 7.03 2.42
CA GLU A 174 3.45 5.58 2.32
C GLU A 174 2.98 5.01 0.97
N THR A 175 1.81 5.45 0.51
CA THR A 175 1.26 5.07 -0.80
C THR A 175 2.19 5.54 -1.92
N LEU A 176 2.61 6.82 -1.90
CA LEU A 176 3.50 7.40 -2.91
C LEU A 176 4.83 6.65 -2.98
N ILE A 177 5.47 6.36 -1.83
CA ILE A 177 6.72 5.61 -1.76
C ILE A 177 6.54 4.21 -2.38
N THR A 178 5.44 3.53 -2.04
CA THR A 178 5.16 2.17 -2.53
C THR A 178 5.00 2.11 -4.04
N ILE A 179 4.27 3.07 -4.64
CA ILE A 179 3.96 3.05 -6.06
C ILE A 179 5.01 3.72 -6.94
N THR A 180 5.99 4.41 -6.34
CA THR A 180 6.95 5.26 -7.07
C THR A 180 7.51 4.52 -8.30
N PRO A 181 7.31 5.06 -9.51
CA PRO A 181 7.81 4.42 -10.71
C PRO A 181 9.33 4.64 -10.87
N PRO A 182 10.03 3.74 -11.59
CA PRO A 182 11.50 3.74 -11.64
C PRO A 182 12.13 5.05 -12.15
N ASP A 183 11.44 5.75 -13.03
CA ASP A 183 11.83 7.04 -13.62
C ASP A 183 11.67 8.22 -12.65
N ARG A 184 10.86 8.08 -11.60
CA ARG A 184 10.57 9.13 -10.59
C ARG A 184 11.27 8.93 -9.26
N LEU A 185 12.09 7.88 -9.10
CA LEU A 185 12.79 7.56 -7.85
C LEU A 185 13.56 8.75 -7.26
N GLY A 186 14.13 9.62 -8.09
CA GLY A 186 14.86 10.81 -7.63
C GLY A 186 13.99 11.78 -6.82
N GLU A 187 12.68 11.80 -7.03
CA GLU A 187 11.78 12.71 -6.32
C GLU A 187 11.50 12.29 -4.88
N LEU A 188 11.74 11.01 -4.53
CA LEU A 188 11.69 10.58 -3.13
C LEU A 188 12.80 11.21 -2.29
N THR A 189 13.83 11.80 -2.89
CA THR A 189 14.92 12.43 -2.16
C THR A 189 14.46 13.62 -1.31
N GLN A 190 13.37 14.30 -1.69
CA GLN A 190 12.77 15.39 -0.91
C GLN A 190 12.27 14.95 0.48
N PHE A 191 12.06 13.64 0.64
CA PHE A 191 11.47 13.03 1.83
C PHE A 191 12.47 12.25 2.69
N LEU A 192 13.73 12.12 2.26
CA LEU A 192 14.76 11.34 2.98
C LEU A 192 15.08 11.86 4.38
N PHE A 193 14.86 13.15 4.62
CA PHE A 193 15.12 13.80 5.91
C PHE A 193 13.83 14.02 6.71
N SER A 194 12.75 13.30 6.36
CA SER A 194 11.52 13.28 7.14
C SER A 194 11.81 12.95 8.60
N GLU A 195 11.06 13.57 9.52
CA GLU A 195 11.10 13.22 10.94
C GLU A 195 10.70 11.76 11.17
N ASP A 196 9.86 11.22 10.29
CA ASP A 196 9.39 9.86 10.35
C ASP A 196 10.48 8.86 9.91
N TYR A 197 10.83 7.97 10.84
CA TYR A 197 11.78 6.89 10.60
C TYR A 197 11.31 5.93 9.51
N TRP A 198 10.02 5.57 9.50
CA TRP A 198 9.46 4.56 8.60
C TRP A 198 9.48 5.01 7.16
N HIS A 199 9.10 6.27 6.90
CA HIS A 199 9.20 6.84 5.56
C HIS A 199 10.62 6.80 5.02
N THR A 200 11.59 7.23 5.84
CA THR A 200 13.01 7.20 5.43
C THR A 200 13.48 5.77 5.19
N SER A 201 13.09 4.83 6.05
CA SER A 201 13.41 3.41 5.88
C SER A 201 12.83 2.87 4.57
N GLN A 202 11.55 3.07 4.29
CA GLN A 202 10.88 2.58 3.09
C GLN A 202 11.48 3.18 1.81
N ILE A 203 11.81 4.48 1.79
CA ILE A 203 12.49 5.11 0.65
C ILE A 203 13.83 4.41 0.37
N LEU A 204 14.61 4.09 1.41
CA LEU A 204 15.88 3.38 1.25
C LEU A 204 15.68 1.95 0.71
N GLU A 205 14.58 1.27 1.04
CA GLU A 205 14.24 -0.06 0.49
C GLU A 205 13.90 0.03 -0.98
N VAL A 206 13.11 1.04 -1.36
CA VAL A 206 12.77 1.31 -2.76
C VAL A 206 14.05 1.62 -3.54
N PHE A 207 14.95 2.43 -2.98
CA PHE A 207 16.23 2.74 -3.63
C PHE A 207 17.10 1.50 -3.79
N ASP A 208 17.23 0.67 -2.76
CA ASP A 208 18.00 -0.58 -2.84
C ASP A 208 17.39 -1.54 -3.87
N PHE A 209 16.07 -1.73 -3.84
CA PHE A 209 15.34 -2.58 -4.77
C PHE A 209 15.62 -2.19 -6.23
N TYR A 210 15.57 -0.90 -6.56
CA TYR A 210 15.82 -0.39 -7.91
C TYR A 210 17.30 -0.09 -8.23
N ASN A 211 18.23 -0.40 -7.32
CA ASN A 211 19.65 0.00 -7.43
C ASN A 211 19.84 1.51 -7.66
N HIS A 212 18.98 2.34 -7.06
CA HIS A 212 19.00 3.80 -7.18
C HIS A 212 19.97 4.42 -6.16
N HIS A 213 21.26 4.41 -6.50
CA HIS A 213 22.32 4.98 -5.65
C HIS A 213 22.95 6.25 -6.25
N LYS A 214 22.24 6.92 -7.18
CA LYS A 214 22.81 8.01 -7.99
C LYS A 214 23.24 9.24 -7.18
N ASN A 215 22.72 9.42 -5.96
CA ASN A 215 23.06 10.56 -5.10
C ASN A 215 23.79 10.12 -3.83
N ASN A 216 25.00 9.58 -4.01
CA ASN A 216 25.83 9.07 -2.91
C ASN A 216 26.09 10.14 -1.83
N ASP A 217 26.31 11.39 -2.24
CA ASP A 217 26.52 12.51 -1.31
C ASP A 217 25.32 12.77 -0.40
N LEU A 218 24.11 12.77 -0.96
CA LEU A 218 22.89 12.96 -0.18
C LEU A 218 22.66 11.79 0.79
N LEU A 219 22.87 10.56 0.33
CA LEU A 219 22.73 9.36 1.15
C LEU A 219 23.81 9.29 2.25
N TYR A 220 25.01 9.79 1.97
CA TYR A 220 26.07 9.94 2.97
C TYR A 220 25.71 11.00 4.01
N LYS A 221 25.21 12.17 3.59
CA LYS A 221 24.69 13.21 4.47
C LYS A 221 23.59 12.67 5.39
N LEU A 222 22.66 11.89 4.84
CA LEU A 222 21.61 11.22 5.61
C LEU A 222 22.20 10.39 6.74
N GLY A 223 23.19 9.53 6.46
CA GLY A 223 23.79 8.71 7.51
C GLY A 223 24.61 9.51 8.53
N LYS A 224 25.14 10.70 8.20
CA LYS A 224 25.74 11.60 9.20
C LYS A 224 24.69 12.15 10.17
N GLU A 225 23.56 12.64 9.63
CA GLU A 225 22.50 13.28 10.41
C GLU A 225 21.61 12.28 11.17
N LYS A 226 21.33 11.12 10.57
CA LYS A 226 20.45 10.08 11.09
C LYS A 226 21.21 8.75 11.21
N SER A 227 21.91 8.60 12.33
CA SER A 227 22.87 7.53 12.57
C SER A 227 22.27 6.11 12.50
N GLU A 228 20.98 5.99 12.78
CA GLU A 228 20.18 4.77 12.71
C GLU A 228 20.14 4.16 11.30
N PHE A 229 20.30 4.96 10.24
CA PHE A 229 20.31 4.47 8.86
C PHE A 229 21.69 4.04 8.34
N ARG A 230 22.78 4.31 9.09
CA ARG A 230 24.16 4.00 8.65
C ARG A 230 24.36 2.54 8.28
N LYS A 231 23.74 1.61 9.01
CA LYS A 231 23.86 0.17 8.73
C LYS A 231 23.29 -0.17 7.35
N LYS A 232 22.08 0.31 7.05
CA LYS A 232 21.39 0.10 5.77
C LYS A 232 22.14 0.76 4.62
N LEU A 233 22.59 2.00 4.81
CA LEU A 233 23.39 2.73 3.83
C LEU A 233 24.70 1.99 3.49
N LYS A 234 25.39 1.42 4.47
CA LYS A 234 26.58 0.59 4.23
C LYS A 234 26.26 -0.68 3.44
N GLN A 235 25.12 -1.33 3.71
CA GLN A 235 24.66 -2.50 2.98
C GLN A 235 24.35 -2.18 1.51
N MET A 236 23.78 -0.99 1.26
CA MET A 236 23.58 -0.43 -0.09
C MET A 236 24.88 0.03 -0.78
N GLY A 237 26.05 -0.19 -0.16
CA GLY A 237 27.35 0.21 -0.73
C GLY A 237 27.67 1.70 -0.62
N ILE A 238 26.91 2.48 0.13
CA ILE A 238 27.20 3.89 0.38
C ILE A 238 28.42 3.98 1.31
N GLN A 239 29.45 4.67 0.86
CA GLN A 239 30.70 4.84 1.59
C GLN A 239 31.06 6.34 1.67
N PRO A 240 31.79 6.75 2.70
CA PRO A 240 32.35 8.09 2.76
C PRO A 240 33.17 8.36 1.49
N GLN A 241 32.96 9.51 0.86
CA GLN A 241 33.82 9.91 -0.24
C GLN A 241 35.24 10.18 0.27
N ARG A 242 36.24 9.68 -0.46
CA ARG A 242 37.64 10.03 -0.20
C ARG A 242 37.89 11.47 -0.64
N GLN A 243 37.77 12.43 0.26
CA GLN A 243 38.39 13.73 0.08
C GLN A 243 39.80 13.66 0.68
N PHE A 244 40.81 13.56 -0.20
CA PHE A 244 42.25 13.65 0.06
C PHE A 244 42.76 13.20 1.45
N LEU A 245 43.42 12.04 1.48
CA LEU A 245 44.25 11.50 2.58
C LEU A 245 43.57 11.18 3.93
N TRP A 246 42.31 11.57 4.15
CA TRP A 246 41.58 11.24 5.37
C TRP A 246 40.23 10.62 5.03
N TRP A 247 39.96 9.43 5.55
CA TRP A 247 38.63 8.84 5.46
C TRP A 247 37.73 9.59 6.44
N GLU A 248 36.72 10.32 5.95
CA GLU A 248 35.66 10.79 6.83
C GLU A 248 34.96 9.56 7.44
N LYS A 249 35.03 9.41 8.75
CA LYS A 249 34.26 8.37 9.44
C LYS A 249 32.80 8.84 9.57
N TRP A 250 31.89 7.88 9.52
CA TRP A 250 30.48 8.07 9.86
C TRP A 250 30.30 8.58 11.27
#